data_AF-Q4RFC9-F1
#
_entry.id   AF-Q4RFC9-F1
#
_cell.length_a   1.000
_cell.length_b   1.000
_cell.length_c   1.000
_cell.angle_alpha   90.00
_cell.angle_beta   90.00
_cell.angle_gamma   90.00
#
_symmetry.space_group_name_H-M   'P 1'
#
loop_
_entity.id
_entity.type
_entity.pdbx_description
1 polymer ?
#
loop_
_entity_poly.entity_id
_entity_poly.type
_entity_poly.pdbx_seq_one_letter_code
_entity_poly.pdbx_strand_id
1 'polypeptide(L)'
;MSLSSVHGTLSSLKTCQTDIGTGMDTVTDVALDLVEAQDKDVTPTIKEMETMILECARLDTEINYFVDTVKQVTSEVTSQHPETMVNLSTKVREQFTERLARLADAALQNHPKVVAFKDSVQKSSSRANQSSAANSDDLDDEITVTQSQVNLTCPLTQVEMVNPVRNKKCNHHYDEEAILSLIRNKQKQKKSCRCPVVGCANSDVRQSDLVPDQLLRRKIQSQKRQGTRT
;
A
#
# COMPACT_ATOMS: atom_id res chain seq x y z
N MET A 1 -32.06 -17.06 1.38
CA MET A 1 -31.03 -16.08 1.79
C MET A 1 -31.50 -14.70 1.36
N SER A 2 -31.54 -13.69 2.25
CA SER A 2 -31.88 -12.32 1.85
C SER A 2 -30.69 -11.63 1.17
N LEU A 3 -30.94 -10.68 0.27
CA LEU A 3 -29.88 -9.87 -0.34
C LEU A 3 -29.09 -9.07 0.70
N SER A 4 -29.73 -8.66 1.80
CA SER A 4 -29.05 -8.00 2.92
C SER A 4 -27.99 -8.88 3.58
N SER A 5 -28.24 -10.20 3.70
CA SER A 5 -27.25 -11.16 4.22
C SER A 5 -26.05 -11.29 3.29
N VAL A 6 -26.29 -11.31 1.96
CA VAL A 6 -25.23 -11.33 0.94
C VAL A 6 -24.35 -10.07 1.02
N HIS A 7 -24.94 -8.88 1.21
CA HIS A 7 -24.15 -7.66 1.39
C HIS A 7 -23.31 -7.67 2.68
N GLY A 8 -23.82 -8.27 3.75
CA GLY A 8 -23.08 -8.47 4.99
C GLY A 8 -21.85 -9.37 4.78
N THR A 9 -22.03 -10.53 4.15
CA THR A 9 -20.92 -11.47 3.90
C THR A 9 -19.88 -10.91 2.92
N LEU A 10 -20.30 -10.14 1.90
CA LEU A 10 -19.36 -9.42 1.03
C LEU A 10 -18.54 -8.38 1.79
N SER A 11 -19.15 -7.69 2.76
CA SER A 11 -18.45 -6.70 3.59
C SER A 11 -17.41 -7.39 4.48
N SER A 12 -17.73 -8.56 5.04
CA SER A 12 -16.76 -9.38 5.77
C SER A 12 -15.66 -9.92 4.87
N LEU A 13 -15.95 -10.38 3.66
CA LEU A 13 -14.91 -10.82 2.73
C LEU A 13 -13.92 -9.68 2.40
N LYS A 14 -14.43 -8.46 2.27
CA LYS A 14 -13.58 -7.28 2.04
C LYS A 14 -12.62 -6.97 3.17
N THR A 15 -12.88 -7.42 4.40
CA THR A 15 -11.91 -7.20 5.49
C THR A 15 -10.61 -7.99 5.26
N CYS A 16 -10.66 -9.13 4.57
CA CYS A 16 -9.47 -9.91 4.21
C CYS A 16 -8.51 -9.13 3.30
N GLN A 17 -8.99 -8.13 2.55
CA GLN A 17 -8.12 -7.28 1.72
C GLN A 17 -7.14 -6.46 2.56
N THR A 18 -7.52 -6.10 3.80
CA THR A 18 -6.62 -5.43 4.74
C THR A 18 -5.46 -6.36 5.14
N ASP A 19 -5.76 -7.63 5.40
CA ASP A 19 -4.76 -8.64 5.76
C ASP A 19 -3.83 -8.93 4.57
N ILE A 20 -4.39 -9.05 3.36
CA ILE A 20 -3.60 -9.21 2.13
C ILE A 20 -2.69 -8.00 1.91
N GLY A 21 -3.21 -6.78 2.08
CA GLY A 21 -2.42 -5.57 2.00
C GLY A 21 -1.27 -5.52 3.01
N THR A 22 -1.53 -5.99 4.24
CA THR A 22 -0.51 -6.13 5.29
C THR A 22 0.55 -7.18 4.91
N GLY A 23 0.12 -8.29 4.30
CA GLY A 23 1.02 -9.29 3.73
C GLY A 23 1.96 -8.70 2.68
N MET A 24 1.43 -7.92 1.74
CA MET A 24 2.24 -7.23 0.72
C MET A 24 3.27 -6.25 1.34
N ASP A 25 2.87 -5.51 2.37
CA ASP A 25 3.78 -4.62 3.09
C ASP A 25 4.90 -5.42 3.80
N THR A 26 4.55 -6.56 4.37
CA THR A 26 5.53 -7.46 5.02
C THR A 26 6.52 -8.04 4.01
N VAL A 27 6.05 -8.49 2.85
CA VAL A 27 6.92 -8.98 1.76
C VAL A 27 7.86 -7.87 1.28
N THR A 28 7.35 -6.63 1.20
CA THR A 28 8.17 -5.46 0.86
C THR A 28 9.24 -5.20 1.91
N ASP A 29 8.86 -5.20 3.20
CA ASP A 29 9.80 -5.01 4.30
C ASP A 29 10.91 -6.08 4.27
N VAL A 30 10.56 -7.37 4.10
CA VAL A 30 11.53 -8.48 4.01
C VAL A 30 12.47 -8.32 2.80
N ALA A 31 11.94 -7.96 1.63
CA ALA A 31 12.78 -7.74 0.46
C ALA A 31 13.78 -6.59 0.67
N LEU A 32 13.38 -5.54 1.40
CA LEU A 32 14.28 -4.45 1.76
C LEU A 32 15.37 -4.89 2.76
N ASP A 33 15.03 -5.69 3.79
CA ASP A 33 16.03 -6.28 4.70
C ASP A 33 17.07 -7.10 3.94
N LEU A 34 16.63 -7.88 2.96
CA LEU A 34 17.50 -8.72 2.14
C LEU A 34 18.47 -7.87 1.29
N VAL A 35 17.97 -6.80 0.65
CA VAL A 35 18.81 -5.87 -0.13
C VAL A 35 19.86 -5.20 0.76
N GLU A 36 19.48 -4.79 1.97
CA GLU A 36 20.38 -4.13 2.93
C GLU A 36 21.48 -5.05 3.47
N ALA A 37 21.24 -6.36 3.53
CA ALA A 37 22.21 -7.34 4.03
C ALA A 37 23.43 -7.56 3.10
N GLN A 38 23.40 -7.01 1.87
CA GLN A 38 24.52 -7.03 0.89
C GLN A 38 25.09 -8.43 0.58
N ASP A 39 24.29 -9.48 0.71
CA ASP A 39 24.72 -10.84 0.39
C ASP A 39 24.61 -11.11 -1.13
N LYS A 40 25.64 -11.73 -1.71
CA LYS A 40 25.78 -11.92 -3.17
C LYS A 40 24.71 -12.84 -3.75
N ASP A 41 24.11 -13.68 -2.91
CA ASP A 41 23.06 -14.64 -3.26
C ASP A 41 21.63 -14.12 -3.00
N VAL A 42 21.44 -12.81 -2.77
CA VAL A 42 20.12 -12.24 -2.44
C VAL A 42 19.20 -12.09 -3.66
N THR A 43 19.76 -12.02 -4.87
CA THR A 43 18.99 -11.84 -6.12
C THR A 43 17.89 -12.89 -6.34
N PRO A 44 18.14 -14.22 -6.20
CA PRO A 44 17.08 -15.23 -6.30
C PRO A 44 16.00 -15.05 -5.21
N THR A 45 16.38 -14.78 -3.96
CA THR A 45 15.42 -14.58 -2.86
C THR A 45 14.55 -13.34 -3.07
N ILE A 46 15.08 -12.26 -3.65
CA ILE A 46 14.27 -11.09 -4.04
C ILE A 46 13.22 -11.48 -5.10
N LYS A 47 13.57 -12.34 -6.06
CA LYS A 47 12.60 -12.83 -7.07
C LYS A 47 11.51 -13.70 -6.45
N GLU A 48 11.83 -14.46 -5.40
CA GLU A 48 10.82 -15.18 -4.61
C GLU A 48 9.88 -14.20 -3.92
N MET A 49 10.40 -13.12 -3.33
CA MET A 49 9.58 -12.05 -2.75
C MET A 49 8.71 -11.35 -3.82
N GLU A 50 9.25 -11.10 -5.02
CA GLU A 50 8.49 -10.56 -6.15
C GLU A 50 7.34 -11.50 -6.58
N THR A 51 7.60 -12.81 -6.58
CA THR A 51 6.57 -13.82 -6.87
C THR A 51 5.48 -13.79 -5.81
N MET A 52 5.85 -13.76 -4.54
CA MET A 52 4.89 -13.75 -3.43
C MET A 52 4.02 -12.49 -3.39
N ILE A 53 4.57 -11.30 -3.67
CA ILE A 53 3.74 -10.08 -3.74
C ILE A 53 2.78 -10.11 -4.94
N LEU A 54 3.16 -10.74 -6.06
CA LEU A 54 2.27 -10.95 -7.21
C LEU A 54 1.13 -11.92 -6.88
N GLU A 55 1.38 -12.98 -6.12
CA GLU A 55 0.34 -13.89 -5.62
C GLU A 55 -0.64 -13.17 -4.69
N CYS A 56 -0.14 -12.33 -3.76
CA CYS A 56 -1.01 -11.48 -2.96
C CYS A 56 -1.84 -10.51 -3.83
N ALA A 57 -1.24 -9.93 -4.87
CA ALA A 57 -1.93 -8.99 -5.78
C ALA A 57 -3.01 -9.68 -6.59
N ARG A 58 -2.76 -10.94 -6.97
CA ARG A 58 -3.77 -11.80 -7.57
C ARG A 58 -4.94 -11.98 -6.61
N LEU A 59 -4.71 -12.45 -5.38
CA LEU A 59 -5.78 -12.66 -4.39
C LEU A 59 -6.60 -11.39 -4.11
N ASP A 60 -5.96 -10.23 -3.96
CA ASP A 60 -6.68 -8.96 -3.80
C ASP A 60 -7.59 -8.64 -5.00
N THR A 61 -7.06 -8.83 -6.21
CA THR A 61 -7.81 -8.63 -7.46
C THR A 61 -8.98 -9.60 -7.58
N GLU A 62 -8.78 -10.87 -7.22
CA GLU A 62 -9.82 -11.90 -7.24
C GLU A 62 -10.96 -11.57 -6.28
N ILE A 63 -10.66 -11.11 -5.06
CA ILE A 63 -11.67 -10.65 -4.09
C ILE A 63 -12.46 -9.48 -4.67
N ASN A 64 -11.79 -8.48 -5.26
CA ASN A 64 -12.46 -7.34 -5.89
C ASN A 64 -13.41 -7.78 -7.01
N TYR A 65 -12.95 -8.66 -7.91
CA TYR A 65 -13.78 -9.21 -8.99
C TYR A 65 -14.98 -9.99 -8.47
N PHE A 66 -14.80 -10.81 -7.43
CA PHE A 66 -15.89 -11.55 -6.83
C PHE A 66 -16.93 -10.61 -6.23
N VAL A 67 -16.50 -9.64 -5.42
CA VAL A 67 -17.40 -8.67 -4.79
C VAL A 67 -18.17 -7.87 -5.84
N ASP A 68 -17.49 -7.40 -6.88
CA ASP A 68 -18.12 -6.61 -7.94
C ASP A 68 -19.09 -7.43 -8.77
N THR A 69 -18.75 -8.70 -9.07
CA THR A 69 -19.64 -9.62 -9.77
C THR A 69 -20.90 -9.89 -8.95
N VAL A 70 -20.76 -10.20 -7.66
CA VAL A 70 -21.93 -10.45 -6.80
C VAL A 70 -22.81 -9.20 -6.73
N LYS A 71 -22.23 -8.01 -6.54
CA LYS A 71 -22.99 -6.75 -6.52
C LYS A 71 -23.74 -6.47 -7.83
N GLN A 72 -23.09 -6.71 -8.95
CA GLN A 72 -23.71 -6.53 -10.26
C GLN A 72 -24.90 -7.48 -10.42
N VAL A 73 -24.69 -8.78 -10.21
CA VAL A 73 -25.75 -9.78 -10.41
C VAL A 73 -26.90 -9.56 -9.41
N THR A 74 -26.64 -9.20 -8.15
CA THR A 74 -27.72 -8.92 -7.19
C THR A 74 -28.52 -7.67 -7.54
N SER A 75 -27.89 -6.64 -8.12
CA SER A 75 -28.57 -5.43 -8.59
C SER A 75 -29.50 -5.70 -9.79
N GLU A 76 -29.07 -6.57 -10.70
CA GLU A 76 -29.87 -6.99 -11.86
C GLU A 76 -31.12 -7.78 -11.43
N VAL A 77 -30.98 -8.68 -10.44
CA VAL A 77 -32.09 -9.48 -9.91
C VAL A 77 -33.10 -8.63 -9.12
N THR A 78 -32.64 -7.57 -8.45
CA THR A 78 -33.53 -6.60 -7.79
C THR A 78 -34.41 -5.84 -8.79
N SER A 79 -33.95 -5.74 -10.05
CA SER A 79 -34.62 -5.00 -11.13
C SER A 79 -35.51 -5.88 -12.03
N GLN A 80 -35.46 -7.21 -11.90
CA GLN A 80 -36.15 -8.17 -12.77
C GLN A 80 -37.11 -9.10 -12.00
N HIS A 81 -37.94 -9.87 -12.73
CA HIS A 81 -38.98 -10.76 -12.17
C HIS A 81 -38.42 -11.84 -11.21
N PRO A 82 -39.24 -12.34 -10.25
CA PRO A 82 -38.83 -13.29 -9.21
C PRO A 82 -38.18 -14.60 -9.71
N GLU A 83 -38.50 -15.01 -10.94
CA GLU A 83 -37.98 -16.24 -11.55
C GLU A 83 -36.47 -16.18 -11.87
N THR A 84 -35.89 -14.98 -11.95
CA THR A 84 -34.44 -14.78 -12.14
C THR A 84 -33.61 -15.13 -10.91
N MET A 85 -34.24 -15.28 -9.73
CA MET A 85 -33.53 -15.67 -8.49
C MET A 85 -32.99 -17.12 -8.54
N VAL A 86 -33.58 -18.00 -9.33
CA VAL A 86 -33.29 -19.45 -9.28
C VAL A 86 -31.89 -19.79 -9.84
N ASN A 87 -31.25 -18.88 -10.58
CA ASN A 87 -29.94 -19.12 -11.20
C ASN A 87 -28.82 -18.15 -10.75
N LEU A 88 -29.02 -17.44 -9.64
CA LEU A 88 -28.08 -16.40 -9.16
C LEU A 88 -26.66 -16.93 -8.95
N SER A 89 -26.53 -18.07 -8.25
CA SER A 89 -25.23 -18.67 -7.94
C SER A 89 -24.46 -19.09 -9.19
N THR A 90 -25.16 -19.72 -10.14
CA THR A 90 -24.59 -20.10 -11.44
C THR A 90 -24.12 -18.89 -12.22
N LYS A 91 -24.95 -17.83 -12.30
CA LYS A 91 -24.62 -16.60 -13.01
C LYS A 91 -23.42 -15.87 -12.39
N VAL A 92 -23.34 -15.80 -11.05
CA VAL A 92 -22.16 -15.26 -10.35
C VAL A 92 -20.92 -16.07 -10.69
N ARG A 93 -21.00 -17.41 -10.62
CA ARG A 93 -19.86 -18.29 -10.90
C ARG A 93 -19.38 -18.13 -12.33
N GLU A 94 -20.26 -18.14 -13.32
CA GLU A 94 -19.91 -17.98 -14.73
C GLU A 94 -19.25 -16.63 -15.01
N GLN A 95 -19.86 -15.52 -14.56
CA GLN A 95 -19.27 -14.19 -14.76
C GLN A 95 -17.93 -14.02 -14.03
N PHE A 96 -17.81 -14.57 -12.81
CA PHE A 96 -16.58 -14.51 -12.06
C PHE A 96 -15.46 -15.30 -12.75
N THR A 97 -15.74 -16.55 -13.18
CA THR A 97 -14.78 -17.38 -13.92
C THR A 97 -14.35 -16.72 -15.23
N GLU A 98 -15.28 -16.11 -15.98
CA GLU A 98 -14.95 -15.38 -17.21
C GLU A 98 -14.07 -14.14 -16.94
N ARG A 99 -14.31 -13.41 -15.85
CA ARG A 99 -13.46 -12.29 -15.42
C ARG A 99 -12.07 -12.76 -15.00
N LEU A 100 -11.98 -13.85 -14.25
CA LEU A 100 -10.70 -14.45 -13.85
C LEU A 100 -9.89 -14.94 -15.04
N ALA A 101 -10.53 -15.59 -16.02
CA ALA A 101 -9.86 -16.06 -17.23
C ALA A 101 -9.25 -14.92 -18.07
N ARG A 102 -9.81 -13.70 -17.94
CA ARG A 102 -9.30 -12.48 -18.60
C ARG A 102 -8.23 -11.75 -17.78
N LEU A 103 -7.94 -12.18 -16.55
CA LEU A 103 -6.91 -11.56 -15.72
C LEU A 103 -5.52 -11.85 -16.27
N ALA A 104 -4.93 -10.87 -16.93
CA ALA A 104 -3.57 -10.96 -17.45
C ALA A 104 -2.52 -10.66 -16.37
N ASP A 105 -1.38 -11.33 -16.42
CA ASP A 105 -0.26 -11.07 -15.50
C ASP A 105 0.21 -9.60 -15.58
N ALA A 106 0.12 -8.97 -16.75
CA ALA A 106 0.43 -7.56 -16.93
C ALA A 106 -0.46 -6.63 -16.06
N ALA A 107 -1.70 -7.02 -15.76
CA ALA A 107 -2.56 -6.25 -14.86
C ALA A 107 -2.06 -6.34 -13.41
N LEU A 108 -1.57 -7.51 -12.99
CA LEU A 108 -0.99 -7.71 -11.66
C LEU A 108 0.31 -6.92 -11.47
N GLN A 109 1.11 -6.80 -12.54
CA GLN A 109 2.32 -5.96 -12.53
C GLN A 109 2.02 -4.48 -12.27
N ASN A 110 0.83 -4.02 -12.65
CA ASN A 110 0.38 -2.64 -12.44
C ASN A 110 -0.34 -2.44 -11.09
N HIS A 111 -0.45 -3.48 -10.26
CA HIS A 111 -1.07 -3.35 -8.94
C HIS A 111 -0.30 -2.34 -8.08
N PRO A 112 -0.96 -1.39 -7.38
CA PRO A 112 -0.27 -0.29 -6.68
C PRO A 112 0.83 -0.73 -5.71
N LYS A 113 0.59 -1.81 -4.95
CA LYS A 113 1.58 -2.37 -4.00
C LYS A 113 2.74 -3.07 -4.71
N VAL A 114 2.51 -3.68 -5.88
CA VAL A 114 3.57 -4.33 -6.69
C VAL A 114 4.49 -3.27 -7.30
N VAL A 115 3.91 -2.20 -7.85
CA VAL A 115 4.69 -1.07 -8.36
C VAL A 115 5.52 -0.43 -7.24
N ALA A 116 4.90 -0.17 -6.08
CA ALA A 116 5.59 0.39 -4.92
C ALA A 116 6.73 -0.51 -4.42
N PHE A 117 6.54 -1.83 -4.43
CA PHE A 117 7.58 -2.81 -4.09
C PHE A 117 8.78 -2.70 -5.04
N LYS A 118 8.55 -2.75 -6.36
CA LYS A 118 9.61 -2.67 -7.36
C LYS A 118 10.41 -1.38 -7.25
N ASP A 119 9.71 -0.26 -7.11
CA ASP A 119 10.33 1.05 -6.91
C ASP A 119 11.19 1.09 -5.64
N SER A 120 10.70 0.50 -4.54
CA SER A 120 11.40 0.50 -3.25
C SER A 120 12.66 -0.36 -3.30
N VAL A 121 12.57 -1.57 -3.85
CA VAL A 121 13.70 -2.47 -4.05
C VAL A 121 14.77 -1.83 -4.95
N GLN A 122 14.36 -1.23 -6.08
CA GLN A 122 15.29 -0.58 -7.01
C GLN A 122 16.02 0.62 -6.36
N LYS A 123 15.31 1.45 -5.59
CA LYS A 123 15.91 2.59 -4.87
C LYS A 123 16.90 2.14 -3.80
N SER A 124 16.62 1.05 -3.09
CA SER A 124 17.53 0.52 -2.08
C SER A 124 18.77 -0.12 -2.70
N SER A 125 18.63 -0.87 -3.79
CA SER A 125 19.78 -1.50 -4.48
C SER A 125 20.72 -0.46 -5.10
N SER A 126 20.18 0.62 -5.68
CA SER A 126 21.00 1.71 -6.24
C SER A 126 21.77 2.47 -5.17
N ARG A 127 21.17 2.67 -3.98
CA ARG A 127 21.85 3.29 -2.83
C ARG A 127 22.93 2.38 -2.24
N ALA A 128 22.71 1.06 -2.21
CA ALA A 128 23.71 0.08 -1.80
C ALA A 128 24.92 0.04 -2.75
N ASN A 129 24.70 0.20 -4.06
CA ASN A 129 25.80 0.26 -5.04
C ASN A 129 26.62 1.57 -4.98
N GLN A 130 26.01 2.69 -4.58
CA GLN A 130 26.75 3.94 -4.36
C GLN A 130 27.65 3.90 -3.11
N SER A 131 27.29 3.12 -2.08
CA SER A 131 28.16 2.89 -0.92
C SER A 131 29.35 1.95 -1.20
N SER A 132 29.32 1.19 -2.30
CA SER A 132 30.37 0.23 -2.67
C SER A 132 31.44 0.81 -3.62
N ALA A 133 31.26 2.04 -4.12
CA ALA A 133 32.18 2.72 -5.02
C ALA A 133 33.07 3.78 -4.33
N ALA A 134 33.05 3.86 -3.00
CA ALA A 134 33.94 4.71 -2.21
C ALA A 134 35.13 3.89 -1.65
N ASN A 135 35.98 3.41 -2.55
CA ASN A 135 37.32 2.90 -2.21
C ASN A 135 38.28 3.24 -3.35
N SER A 136 38.62 4.53 -3.46
CA SER A 136 39.89 4.99 -4.04
C SER A 136 40.07 6.48 -3.72
N ASP A 137 41.03 6.73 -2.83
CA ASP A 137 41.83 7.94 -2.56
C ASP A 137 41.33 9.36 -2.86
N ASP A 138 41.55 10.19 -1.83
CA ASP A 138 41.72 11.65 -1.81
C ASP A 138 40.56 12.49 -2.35
N LEU A 139 39.85 13.15 -1.42
CA LEU A 139 40.10 14.56 -1.10
C LEU A 139 39.22 14.98 0.09
N ASP A 140 39.87 15.68 1.01
CA ASP A 140 39.31 16.40 2.15
C ASP A 140 38.38 17.52 1.66
N ASP A 141 37.11 17.20 1.48
CA ASP A 141 36.03 18.18 1.50
C ASP A 141 35.09 17.77 2.64
N GLU A 142 35.16 18.52 3.75
CA GLU A 142 34.14 18.55 4.79
C GLU A 142 32.83 19.12 4.19
N ILE A 143 32.18 18.34 3.32
CA ILE A 143 30.76 18.46 3.09
C ILE A 143 30.11 17.93 4.35
N THR A 144 29.77 18.85 5.26
CA THR A 144 28.71 18.59 6.23
C THR A 144 27.44 18.29 5.42
N VAL A 145 27.19 17.01 5.15
CA VAL A 145 25.89 16.54 4.69
C VAL A 145 24.95 16.83 5.86
N THR A 146 24.32 18.00 5.88
CA THR A 146 23.13 18.23 6.70
C THR A 146 22.09 17.26 6.17
N GLN A 147 22.10 16.03 6.68
CA GLN A 147 21.04 15.07 6.46
C GLN A 147 19.79 15.77 6.98
N SER A 148 18.96 16.30 6.08
CA SER A 148 17.69 16.90 6.42
C SER A 148 16.93 15.86 7.25
N GLN A 149 16.87 16.08 8.57
CA GLN A 149 16.25 15.16 9.50
C GLN A 149 14.76 15.16 9.17
N VAL A 150 14.35 14.18 8.38
CA VAL A 150 12.93 13.95 8.10
C VAL A 150 12.25 13.67 9.44
N ASN A 151 11.30 14.52 9.84
CA ASN A 151 10.55 14.33 11.07
C ASN A 151 9.84 12.98 11.04
N LEU A 152 10.13 12.13 12.03
CA LEU A 152 9.55 10.79 12.16
C LEU A 152 8.23 10.81 12.94
N THR A 153 7.97 11.91 13.62
CA THR A 153 6.75 12.15 14.39
C THR A 153 5.65 12.68 13.48
N CYS A 154 4.47 12.08 13.58
CA CYS A 154 3.29 12.52 12.87
C CYS A 154 2.81 13.88 13.42
N PRO A 155 2.60 14.90 12.56
CA PRO A 155 2.13 16.22 13.01
C PRO A 155 0.69 16.20 13.54
N LEU A 156 -0.07 15.11 13.31
CA LEU A 156 -1.43 14.93 13.80
C LEU A 156 -1.50 14.24 15.15
N THR A 157 -0.80 13.11 15.29
CA THR A 157 -0.89 12.28 16.49
C THR A 157 0.20 12.60 17.50
N GLN A 158 1.22 13.36 17.10
CA GLN A 158 2.41 13.69 17.91
C GLN A 158 3.17 12.46 18.42
N VAL A 159 2.92 11.30 17.81
CA VAL A 159 3.68 10.07 18.04
C VAL A 159 4.41 9.69 16.75
N GLU A 160 5.38 8.81 16.88
CA GLU A 160 6.12 8.24 15.76
C GLU A 160 5.15 7.57 14.76
N MET A 161 5.34 7.83 13.46
CA MET A 161 4.48 7.27 12.40
C MET A 161 4.65 5.74 12.32
N VAL A 162 3.55 5.01 12.18
CA VAL A 162 3.59 3.55 11.96
C VAL A 162 3.54 3.28 10.46
N ASN A 163 2.58 3.89 9.77
CA ASN A 163 2.40 3.78 8.33
C ASN A 163 2.53 5.18 7.69
N PRO A 164 3.76 5.69 7.48
CA PRO A 164 3.94 7.01 6.91
C PRO A 164 3.44 7.09 5.47
N VAL A 165 2.64 8.12 5.19
CA VAL A 165 2.20 8.51 3.85
C VAL A 165 2.66 9.92 3.53
N ARG A 166 3.10 10.15 2.30
CA ARG A 166 3.50 11.47 1.79
C ARG A 166 2.39 12.06 0.92
N ASN A 167 2.04 13.32 1.15
CA ASN A 167 1.16 14.04 0.25
C ASN A 167 1.92 14.57 -0.96
N LYS A 168 1.52 14.19 -2.17
CA LYS A 168 2.20 14.59 -3.42
C LYS A 168 2.15 16.09 -3.76
N LYS A 169 1.23 16.86 -3.15
CA LYS A 169 1.10 18.32 -3.38
C LYS A 169 2.02 19.15 -2.49
N CYS A 170 2.24 18.73 -1.24
CA CYS A 170 3.03 19.51 -0.26
C CYS A 170 4.23 18.76 0.33
N ASN A 171 4.44 17.49 -0.03
CA ASN A 171 5.53 16.62 0.43
C ASN A 171 5.61 16.39 1.95
N HIS A 172 4.56 16.73 2.68
CA HIS A 172 4.46 16.43 4.11
C HIS A 172 4.03 14.99 4.38
N HIS A 173 4.51 14.48 5.50
CA HIS A 173 4.32 13.09 5.93
C HIS A 173 3.34 13.03 7.11
N TYR A 174 2.52 11.99 7.13
CA TYR A 174 1.56 11.70 8.19
C TYR A 174 1.49 10.21 8.43
N ASP A 175 1.00 9.82 9.60
CA ASP A 175 0.50 8.46 9.77
C ASP A 175 -0.80 8.25 8.96
N GLU A 176 -0.87 7.15 8.20
CA GLU A 176 -1.95 6.83 7.27
C GLU A 176 -3.32 6.80 7.96
N GLU A 177 -3.44 6.11 9.09
CA GLU A 177 -4.71 5.94 9.78
C GLU A 177 -5.22 7.30 10.31
N ALA A 178 -4.30 8.09 10.86
CA ALA A 178 -4.59 9.40 11.40
C ALA A 178 -5.09 10.38 10.32
N ILE A 179 -4.40 10.48 9.18
CA ILE A 179 -4.78 11.41 8.12
C ILE A 179 -6.08 10.98 7.43
N LEU A 180 -6.29 9.68 7.20
CA LEU A 180 -7.52 9.17 6.61
C LEU A 180 -8.72 9.44 7.53
N SER A 181 -8.55 9.26 8.84
CA SER A 181 -9.59 9.57 9.83
C SER A 181 -9.94 11.05 9.85
N LEU A 182 -8.94 11.93 9.75
CA LEU A 182 -9.17 13.38 9.66
C LEU A 182 -9.92 13.77 8.38
N ILE A 183 -9.51 13.22 7.22
CA ILE A 183 -10.18 13.47 5.93
C ILE A 183 -11.66 13.06 6.00
N ARG A 184 -11.95 11.84 6.49
CA ARG A 184 -13.34 11.35 6.64
C ARG A 184 -14.17 12.26 7.55
N ASN A 185 -13.61 12.72 8.66
CA ASN A 185 -14.30 13.60 9.59
C ASN A 185 -14.62 14.98 8.98
N LYS A 186 -13.70 15.55 8.20
CA LYS A 186 -13.93 16.82 7.48
C LYS A 186 -14.98 16.67 6.37
N GLN A 187 -14.95 15.56 5.64
CA GLN A 187 -15.96 15.25 4.62
C GLN A 187 -17.37 15.14 5.22
N LYS A 188 -17.53 14.48 6.37
CA LYS A 188 -18.82 14.43 7.10
C LYS A 188 -19.33 15.83 7.48
N GLN A 189 -18.41 16.76 7.78
CA GLN A 189 -18.72 18.17 8.07
C GLN A 189 -18.87 19.04 6.81
N LYS A 190 -18.80 18.47 5.60
CA LYS A 190 -18.79 19.20 4.31
C LYS A 190 -17.69 20.26 4.22
N LYS A 191 -16.53 20.01 4.84
CA LYS A 191 -15.36 20.90 4.86
C LYS A 191 -14.16 20.25 4.15
N SER A 192 -13.29 21.06 3.58
CA SER A 192 -12.00 20.57 3.06
C SER A 192 -11.04 20.22 4.21
N CYS A 193 -10.19 19.22 3.98
CA CYS A 193 -9.14 18.85 4.92
C CYS A 193 -7.90 19.69 4.62
N ARG A 194 -7.46 20.51 5.57
CA ARG A 194 -6.20 21.27 5.45
C ARG A 194 -5.03 20.40 5.87
N CYS A 195 -3.86 20.69 5.30
CA CYS A 195 -2.59 20.11 5.72
C CYS A 195 -2.38 20.35 7.24
N PRO A 196 -2.14 19.28 8.02
CA PRO A 196 -1.87 19.37 9.46
C PRO A 196 -0.59 20.11 9.83
N VAL A 197 0.40 20.15 8.93
CA VAL A 197 1.65 20.89 9.17
C VAL A 197 1.37 22.39 9.20
N VAL A 198 1.70 23.02 10.32
CA VAL A 198 1.53 24.46 10.56
C VAL A 198 2.22 25.27 9.47
N GLY A 199 1.53 26.28 8.94
CA GLY A 199 2.07 27.15 7.89
C GLY A 199 2.01 26.58 6.47
N CYS A 200 1.56 25.34 6.28
CA CYS A 200 1.40 24.80 4.94
C CYS A 200 0.19 25.43 4.22
N ALA A 201 0.41 25.88 2.98
CA ALA A 201 -0.63 26.47 2.13
C ALA A 201 -1.65 25.43 1.59
N ASN A 202 -1.35 24.13 1.65
CA ASN A 202 -2.23 23.10 1.10
C ASN A 202 -3.50 22.94 1.94
N SER A 203 -4.63 23.43 1.43
CA SER A 203 -5.92 23.45 2.11
C SER A 203 -6.91 22.36 1.67
N ASP A 204 -6.50 21.49 0.73
CA ASP A 204 -7.34 20.43 0.16
C ASP A 204 -6.54 19.12 0.01
N VAL A 205 -6.28 18.50 1.17
CA VAL A 205 -5.69 17.17 1.28
C VAL A 205 -6.76 16.12 1.00
N ARG A 206 -6.55 15.33 -0.06
CA ARG A 206 -7.41 14.21 -0.43
C ARG A 206 -6.70 12.88 -0.26
N GLN A 207 -7.47 11.80 -0.07
CA GLN A 207 -6.93 10.44 -0.02
C GLN A 207 -6.14 10.10 -1.30
N SER A 208 -6.59 10.56 -2.47
CA SER A 208 -5.91 10.38 -3.76
C SER A 208 -4.56 11.09 -3.88
N ASP A 209 -4.24 11.98 -2.95
CA ASP A 209 -2.97 12.71 -2.93
C ASP A 209 -1.93 12.05 -2.01
N LEU A 210 -2.33 11.05 -1.23
CA LEU A 210 -1.49 10.34 -0.29
C LEU A 210 -0.86 9.13 -0.97
N VAL A 211 0.46 9.03 -0.84
CA VAL A 211 1.25 7.91 -1.35
C VAL A 211 2.02 7.30 -0.18
N PRO A 212 1.94 5.99 0.07
CA PRO A 212 2.77 5.33 1.09
C PRO A 212 4.26 5.62 0.91
N ASP A 213 4.95 5.93 2.01
CA ASP A 213 6.40 6.17 2.02
C ASP A 213 7.12 5.01 2.71
N GLN A 214 7.41 3.96 1.93
CA GLN A 214 8.10 2.77 2.42
C GLN A 214 9.52 3.07 2.91
N LEU A 215 10.19 4.08 2.34
CA LEU A 215 11.54 4.46 2.78
C LEU A 215 11.52 5.15 4.14
N LEU A 216 10.55 6.02 4.38
CA LEU A 216 10.37 6.65 5.69
C LEU A 216 9.94 5.62 6.73
N ARG A 217 9.01 4.70 6.38
CA ARG A 217 8.61 3.59 7.23
C ARG A 217 9.82 2.76 7.64
N ARG A 218 10.69 2.44 6.68
CA ARG A 218 11.92 1.72 6.92
C ARG A 218 12.87 2.47 7.85
N LYS A 219 13.07 3.78 7.63
CA LYS A 219 13.92 4.63 8.47
C LYS A 219 13.45 4.60 9.93
N ILE A 220 12.15 4.76 10.15
CA ILE A 220 11.49 4.68 11.46
C ILE A 220 11.77 3.33 12.13
N GLN A 221 11.50 2.22 11.43
CA GLN A 221 11.73 0.88 11.96
C GLN A 221 13.22 0.63 12.28
N SER A 222 14.14 1.12 11.44
CA SER A 222 15.59 0.96 11.66
C SER A 222 16.07 1.67 12.94
N GLN A 223 15.55 2.87 13.25
CA GLN A 223 15.86 3.57 14.50
C GLN A 223 15.35 2.82 15.73
N LYS A 224 14.15 2.23 15.68
CA LYS A 224 13.66 1.35 16.76
C LYS A 224 14.59 0.18 17.02
N ARG A 225 15.07 -0.48 15.96
CA ARG A 225 16.01 -1.61 16.07
C ARG A 225 17.35 -1.18 16.70
N GLN A 226 17.83 0.03 16.41
CA GLN A 226 19.08 0.57 16.98
C GLN A 226 18.92 1.04 18.43
N GLY A 227 17.80 1.68 18.78
CA GLY A 227 17.51 2.12 20.15
C GLY A 227 17.19 1.01 21.15
N THR A 228 16.92 -0.22 20.67
CA THR A 228 16.69 -1.40 21.53
C THR A 228 18.01 -2.15 21.85
N ARG A 229 19.13 -1.75 21.24
CA ARG A 229 20.46 -2.38 21.39
C ARG A 229 21.37 -1.69 22.43
N THR A 230 20.87 -0.68 23.13
CA THR A 230 21.53 0.04 24.23
C THR A 230 20.77 -0.19 25.52
#